data_AF-A0A2G0W8S7-F1
#
_entry.id   AF-A0A2G0W8S7-F1
#
_cell.length_a   1.000
_cell.length_b   1.000
_cell.length_c   1.000
_cell.angle_alpha   90.00
_cell.angle_beta   90.00
_cell.angle_gamma   90.00
#
_symmetry.space_group_name_H-M   'P 1'
#
loop_
_entity.id
_entity.type
_entity.pdbx_description
1 polymer ?
#
loop_
_entity_poly.entity_id
_entity_poly.type
_entity_poly.pdbx_seq_one_letter_code
_entity_poly.pdbx_strand_id
1 'polypeptide(L)'
;MSAWAPSFPDHTEVVGYSSLGHFFLRSPDDQDYIVLHPFKRAAKSYGSFESVEEFETEILKEPGFDLHVLRSDHVAELFQHLGPLAEDQVYIPKPYPFLGGSEALETYEKGDAWVFMQVVAHMHGLDGSA
;
A
#
# COMPACT_ATOMS: atom_id res chain seq x y z
N MET A 1 14.09 -8.42 1.07
CA MET A 1 13.22 -9.23 1.95
C MET A 1 12.04 -8.37 2.34
N SER A 2 10.83 -8.82 2.02
CA SER A 2 9.59 -8.09 2.28
C SER A 2 9.34 -8.03 3.79
N ALA A 3 9.25 -6.85 4.38
CA ALA A 3 9.08 -6.67 5.84
C ALA A 3 7.79 -7.26 6.42
N TRP A 4 6.92 -7.80 5.58
CA TRP A 4 5.59 -8.29 5.96
C TRP A 4 5.51 -9.82 5.84
N ALA A 5 6.52 -10.45 5.22
CA ALA A 5 6.57 -11.89 4.98
C ALA A 5 6.42 -12.74 6.25
N PRO A 6 6.94 -12.35 7.44
CA PRO A 6 6.70 -13.12 8.66
C PRO A 6 5.22 -13.15 9.09
N SER A 7 4.44 -12.13 8.75
CA SER A 7 3.02 -12.02 9.10
C SER A 7 2.09 -12.59 8.02
N PHE A 8 2.55 -12.63 6.78
CA PHE A 8 1.84 -13.17 5.61
C PHE A 8 2.77 -14.14 4.87
N PRO A 9 3.00 -15.34 5.44
CA PRO A 9 4.01 -16.27 4.93
C PRO A 9 3.69 -16.81 3.53
N ASP A 10 2.41 -16.85 3.17
CA ASP A 10 1.95 -17.36 1.88
C ASP A 10 2.02 -16.26 0.80
N HIS A 11 1.81 -14.99 1.16
CA HIS A 11 1.81 -13.83 0.24
C HIS A 11 3.21 -13.22 0.10
N THR A 12 4.07 -13.93 -0.63
CA THR A 12 5.51 -13.61 -0.71
C THR A 12 5.87 -12.62 -1.82
N GLU A 13 5.01 -12.43 -2.83
CA GLU A 13 5.30 -11.60 -3.99
C GLU A 13 4.61 -10.23 -3.91
N VAL A 14 5.38 -9.14 -4.04
CA VAL A 14 4.81 -7.80 -4.23
C VAL A 14 4.55 -7.61 -5.72
N VAL A 15 3.29 -7.46 -6.11
CA VAL A 15 2.88 -7.28 -7.52
C VAL A 15 2.63 -5.81 -7.87
N GLY A 16 2.54 -4.93 -6.89
CA GLY A 16 2.40 -3.49 -7.10
C GLY A 16 2.16 -2.73 -5.79
N TYR A 17 2.06 -1.40 -5.91
CA TYR A 17 1.65 -0.54 -4.80
C TYR A 17 0.93 0.72 -5.32
N SER A 18 0.08 1.32 -4.49
CA SER A 18 -0.59 2.59 -4.80
C SER A 18 0.30 3.80 -4.49
N SER A 19 -0.04 4.97 -5.06
CA SER A 19 0.65 6.24 -4.78
C SER A 19 0.63 6.65 -3.30
N LEU A 20 -0.22 6.03 -2.47
CA LEU A 20 -0.32 6.25 -1.02
C LEU A 20 0.33 5.12 -0.20
N GLY A 21 1.06 4.21 -0.86
CA GLY A 21 1.81 3.13 -0.21
C GLY A 21 0.96 1.97 0.30
N HIS A 22 -0.17 1.68 -0.34
CA HIS A 22 -0.85 0.38 -0.17
C HIS A 22 -0.14 -0.66 -1.03
N PHE A 23 0.36 -1.74 -0.42
CA PHE A 23 1.08 -2.79 -1.15
C PHE A 23 0.15 -3.94 -1.52
N PHE A 24 0.26 -4.39 -2.77
CA PHE A 24 -0.50 -5.51 -3.31
C PHE A 24 0.40 -6.74 -3.28
N LEU A 25 0.00 -7.74 -2.50
CA LEU A 25 0.75 -8.98 -2.37
C LEU A 25 -0.02 -10.13 -3.01
N ARG A 26 0.72 -11.07 -3.61
CA ARG A 26 0.21 -12.29 -4.21
C ARG A 26 0.82 -13.50 -3.53
N SER A 27 -0.01 -14.50 -3.26
CA SER A 27 0.43 -15.85 -2.95
C SER A 27 0.65 -16.63 -4.26
N PRO A 28 1.86 -17.12 -4.56
CA PRO A 28 2.14 -17.81 -5.82
C PRO A 28 1.50 -19.21 -5.88
N ASP A 29 1.12 -19.79 -4.74
CA ASP A 29 0.61 -21.17 -4.65
C ASP A 29 -0.88 -21.27 -5.03
N ASP A 30 -1.69 -20.31 -4.57
CA ASP A 30 -3.15 -20.27 -4.78
C ASP A 30 -3.62 -19.02 -5.54
N GLN A 31 -2.68 -18.18 -5.96
CA GLN A 31 -2.93 -16.92 -6.64
C GLN A 31 -3.86 -15.98 -5.87
N ASP A 32 -3.93 -16.09 -4.53
CA ASP A 32 -4.69 -15.18 -3.69
C ASP A 32 -4.00 -13.81 -3.58
N TYR A 33 -4.79 -12.74 -3.68
CA TYR A 33 -4.30 -11.36 -3.61
C TYR A 33 -4.80 -10.68 -2.34
N ILE A 34 -3.87 -10.03 -1.65
CA ILE A 34 -4.16 -9.19 -0.49
C ILE A 34 -3.65 -7.76 -0.71
N VAL A 35 -4.34 -6.81 -0.09
CA VAL A 35 -3.89 -5.41 -0.01
C VAL A 35 -3.53 -5.08 1.43
N LEU A 36 -2.31 -4.60 1.61
CA LEU A 36 -1.80 -4.10 2.87
C LEU A 36 -2.16 -2.62 3.04
N HIS A 37 -2.78 -2.29 4.17
CA HIS A 37 -3.16 -0.91 4.49
C HIS A 37 -2.09 -0.27 5.38
N PRO A 38 -1.37 0.77 4.93
CA PRO A 38 -0.16 1.21 5.64
C PRO A 38 -0.44 1.80 7.02
N PHE A 39 -1.61 2.41 7.23
CA PHE A 39 -1.94 3.02 8.52
C PHE A 39 -2.83 2.15 9.39
N LYS A 40 -3.08 0.90 8.97
CA LYS A 40 -3.86 -0.07 9.74
C LYS A 40 -3.01 -1.31 9.91
N ARG A 41 -3.08 -1.93 11.09
CA ARG A 41 -2.53 -3.29 11.28
C ARG A 41 -3.45 -4.33 10.63
N ALA A 42 -3.70 -4.19 9.33
CA ALA A 42 -4.69 -4.97 8.61
C ALA A 42 -4.28 -5.18 7.15
N ALA A 43 -4.57 -6.38 6.66
CA ALA A 43 -4.62 -6.71 5.24
C ALA A 43 -6.06 -7.12 4.89
N LYS A 44 -6.46 -6.87 3.65
CA LYS A 44 -7.73 -7.36 3.12
C LYS A 44 -7.44 -8.32 1.96
N SER A 45 -8.00 -9.52 2.03
CA SER A 45 -8.01 -10.47 0.91
C SER A 45 -9.10 -10.11 -0.09
N TYR A 46 -8.77 -10.28 -1.37
CA TYR A 46 -9.64 -10.07 -2.51
C TYR A 46 -9.91 -11.37 -3.27
N GLY A 47 -9.34 -12.49 -2.81
CA GLY A 47 -9.49 -13.80 -3.44
C GLY A 47 -8.43 -14.07 -4.52
N SER A 48 -8.61 -15.20 -5.19
CA SER A 48 -7.72 -15.69 -6.24
C SER A 48 -8.07 -15.12 -7.61
N PHE A 49 -7.04 -14.76 -8.39
CA PHE A 49 -7.17 -14.31 -9.77
C PHE A 49 -6.11 -15.01 -10.65
N GLU A 50 -6.46 -15.35 -11.89
CA GLU A 50 -5.59 -16.08 -12.83
C GLU A 50 -4.32 -15.30 -13.18
N SER A 51 -4.37 -13.96 -13.08
CA SER A 51 -3.28 -13.05 -13.45
C SER A 51 -3.34 -11.72 -12.70
N VAL A 52 -2.23 -10.96 -12.75
CA VAL A 52 -2.18 -9.61 -12.18
C VAL A 52 -3.08 -8.66 -12.97
N GLU A 53 -3.18 -8.86 -14.28
CA GLU A 53 -4.03 -8.09 -15.19
C GLU A 53 -5.53 -8.28 -14.90
N GLU A 54 -5.93 -9.50 -14.52
CA GLU A 54 -7.29 -9.80 -14.08
C GLU A 54 -7.58 -9.11 -12.73
N PHE A 55 -6.68 -9.22 -11.75
CA PHE A 55 -6.79 -8.50 -10.48
C PHE A 55 -6.90 -6.98 -10.70
N GLU A 56 -6.09 -6.41 -11.59
CA GLU A 56 -6.18 -4.99 -11.95
C GLU A 56 -7.55 -4.63 -12.52
N THR A 57 -8.08 -5.46 -13.42
CA THR A 57 -9.34 -5.17 -14.11
C THR A 57 -10.55 -5.35 -13.21
N GLU A 58 -10.57 -6.40 -12.40
CA GLU A 58 -11.69 -6.74 -11.54
C GLU A 58 -11.68 -5.97 -10.23
N ILE A 59 -10.52 -5.61 -9.67
CA ILE A 59 -10.42 -4.95 -8.36
C ILE A 59 -9.98 -3.50 -8.45
N LEU A 60 -8.89 -3.19 -9.17
CA LEU A 60 -8.36 -1.82 -9.19
C LEU A 60 -9.29 -0.82 -9.90
N LYS A 61 -10.20 -1.32 -10.76
CA LYS A 61 -11.22 -0.52 -11.44
C LYS A 61 -12.56 -0.47 -10.71
N GLU A 62 -12.71 -1.16 -9.58
CA GLU A 62 -13.93 -1.06 -8.78
C GLU A 62 -14.04 0.33 -8.11
N PRO A 63 -15.21 0.99 -8.17
CA PRO A 63 -15.40 2.29 -7.54
C PRO A 63 -15.09 2.30 -6.03
N GLY A 64 -15.40 1.20 -5.33
CA GLY A 64 -15.12 1.07 -3.90
C GLY A 64 -13.63 0.96 -3.58
N PHE A 65 -12.83 0.41 -4.50
CA PHE A 65 -11.39 0.31 -4.34
C PHE A 65 -10.72 1.68 -4.51
N ASP A 66 -11.16 2.44 -5.52
CA ASP A 66 -10.68 3.81 -5.72
C ASP A 66 -10.96 4.69 -4.50
N LEU A 67 -12.19 4.68 -3.99
CA LEU A 67 -12.58 5.52 -2.84
C LEU A 67 -11.77 5.27 -1.56
N HIS A 68 -11.22 4.07 -1.37
CA HIS A 68 -10.60 3.66 -0.11
C HIS A 68 -9.09 3.39 -0.19
N VAL A 69 -8.56 3.00 -1.35
CA VAL A 69 -7.18 2.54 -1.50
C VAL A 69 -6.38 3.45 -2.44
N LEU A 70 -6.89 3.71 -3.64
CA LEU A 70 -6.20 4.55 -4.63
C LEU A 70 -6.38 6.03 -4.30
N ARG A 71 -7.60 6.42 -3.91
CA ARG A 71 -8.05 7.77 -3.60
C ARG A 71 -7.62 8.75 -4.68
N SER A 72 -8.01 8.47 -5.94
CA SER A 72 -7.52 9.19 -7.12
C SER A 72 -7.68 10.71 -7.01
N ASP A 73 -8.79 11.20 -6.46
CA ASP A 73 -9.00 12.65 -6.25
C ASP A 73 -7.94 13.24 -5.29
N HIS A 74 -7.68 12.57 -4.16
CA HIS A 74 -6.67 13.01 -3.18
C HIS A 74 -5.26 12.94 -3.77
N VAL A 75 -4.96 11.89 -4.54
CA VAL A 75 -3.67 11.75 -5.23
C VAL A 75 -3.49 12.85 -6.29
N ALA A 76 -4.56 13.24 -6.99
CA ALA A 76 -4.52 14.34 -7.94
C ALA A 76 -4.21 15.68 -7.24
N GLU A 77 -4.80 15.94 -6.08
CA GLU A 77 -4.48 17.13 -5.27
C GLU A 77 -3.02 17.12 -4.79
N LEU A 78 -2.52 15.97 -4.31
CA LEU A 78 -1.13 15.79 -3.92
C LEU A 78 -0.17 15.96 -5.10
N PHE A 79 -0.55 15.49 -6.28
CA PHE A 79 0.22 15.70 -7.50
C PHE A 79 0.34 17.19 -7.83
N GLN A 80 -0.74 17.95 -7.71
CA GLN A 80 -0.69 19.40 -7.93
C GLN A 80 0.17 20.11 -6.87
N HIS A 81 0.12 19.63 -5.62
CA HIS A 81 0.84 20.26 -4.50
C HIS A 81 2.35 19.94 -4.48
N LEU A 82 2.72 18.67 -4.66
CA LEU A 82 4.08 18.17 -4.49
C LEU A 82 4.75 17.83 -5.83
N GLY A 83 3.99 17.75 -6.92
CA GLY A 83 4.46 17.30 -8.23
C GLY A 83 4.44 15.77 -8.38
N PRO A 84 4.84 15.25 -9.57
CA PRO A 84 4.81 13.82 -9.88
C PRO A 84 5.72 12.99 -8.98
N LEU A 85 5.32 11.74 -8.71
CA LEU A 85 6.18 10.73 -8.09
C LEU A 85 7.24 10.26 -9.10
N ALA A 86 8.47 10.05 -8.63
CA ALA A 86 9.47 9.30 -9.38
C ALA A 86 9.22 7.79 -9.22
N GLU A 87 10.03 6.98 -9.91
CA GLU A 87 10.09 5.54 -9.67
C GLU A 87 10.34 5.24 -8.19
N ASP A 88 9.70 4.18 -7.67
CA ASP A 88 9.77 3.77 -6.27
C ASP A 88 9.32 4.83 -5.24
N GLN A 89 8.62 5.89 -5.64
CA GLN A 89 8.11 6.89 -4.69
C GLN A 89 6.62 6.75 -4.39
N VAL A 90 6.26 7.17 -3.18
CA VAL A 90 4.87 7.33 -2.70
C VAL A 90 4.71 8.64 -1.95
N TYR A 91 3.47 9.12 -1.83
CA TYR A 91 3.12 10.24 -0.96
C TYR A 91 2.87 9.73 0.46
N ILE A 92 3.58 10.30 1.43
CA ILE A 92 3.57 9.88 2.83
C ILE A 92 3.13 11.05 3.72
N PRO A 93 2.04 10.92 4.49
CA PRO A 93 1.64 11.90 5.48
C PRO A 93 2.61 11.89 6.67
N LYS A 94 3.05 13.07 7.11
CA LYS A 94 3.89 13.27 8.29
C LYS A 94 3.29 14.28 9.28
N PRO A 95 3.14 13.93 10.57
CA PRO A 95 3.47 12.63 11.15
C PRO A 95 2.52 11.53 10.66
N TYR A 96 2.89 10.26 10.86
CA TYR A 96 2.05 9.13 10.45
C TYR A 96 0.68 9.17 11.16
N PRO A 97 -0.44 8.83 10.49
CA PRO A 97 -1.77 8.85 11.08
C PRO A 97 -1.91 8.03 12.37
N PHE A 98 -1.24 6.87 12.46
CA PHE A 98 -1.22 6.04 13.67
C PHE A 98 -0.41 6.65 14.84
N LEU A 99 0.33 7.74 14.60
CA LEU A 99 0.99 8.56 15.62
C LEU A 99 0.23 9.86 15.92
N GLY A 100 -1.02 9.99 15.44
CA GLY A 100 -1.84 11.19 15.61
C GLY A 100 -1.62 12.27 14.54
N GLY A 101 -0.97 11.93 13.43
CA GLY A 101 -0.89 12.81 12.26
C GLY A 101 -2.20 12.90 11.47
N SER A 102 -2.27 13.89 10.60
CA SER A 102 -3.39 14.06 9.68
C SER A 102 -3.01 13.64 8.26
N GLU A 103 -4.03 13.35 7.46
CA GLU A 103 -3.92 13.13 6.03
C GLU A 103 -4.31 14.41 5.25
N ALA A 104 -4.00 15.59 5.81
CA ALA A 104 -4.20 16.87 5.15
C ALA A 104 -3.11 17.11 4.10
N LEU A 105 -3.41 17.80 3.00
CA LEU A 105 -2.50 17.91 1.84
C LEU A 105 -1.11 18.45 2.22
N GLU A 106 -1.06 19.43 3.11
CA GLU A 106 0.15 20.11 3.56
C GLU A 106 1.06 19.25 4.45
N THR A 107 0.58 18.11 4.95
CA THR A 107 1.38 17.21 5.79
C THR A 107 2.13 16.16 4.99
N TYR A 108 1.87 16.06 3.69
CA TYR A 108 2.49 15.06 2.84
C TYR A 108 3.89 15.47 2.37
N GLU A 109 4.74 14.46 2.25
CA GLU A 109 5.99 14.51 1.52
C GLU A 109 6.10 13.30 0.58
N LYS A 110 7.10 13.33 -0.32
CA LYS A 110 7.44 12.16 -1.12
C LYS A 110 8.51 11.34 -0.39
N GLY A 111 8.38 10.03 -0.43
CA GLY A 111 9.41 9.12 0.11
C GLY A 111 9.49 7.83 -0.70
N ASP A 112 10.53 7.05 -0.41
CA ASP A 112 10.76 5.74 -1.02
C ASP A 112 9.74 4.72 -0.51
N ALA A 113 9.10 4.02 -1.43
CA ALA A 113 8.03 3.06 -1.16
C ALA A 113 8.54 1.87 -0.32
N TRP A 114 9.73 1.37 -0.62
CA TRP A 114 10.32 0.22 0.06
C TRP A 114 10.75 0.58 1.48
N VAL A 115 11.34 1.75 1.68
CA VAL A 115 11.65 2.28 3.02
C VAL A 115 10.36 2.50 3.80
N PHE A 116 9.35 3.11 3.18
CA PHE A 116 8.04 3.30 3.82
C PHE A 116 7.40 1.98 4.25
N MET A 117 7.46 0.95 3.39
CA MET A 117 6.99 -0.40 3.68
C MET A 117 7.67 -0.99 4.92
N GLN A 118 9.00 -0.83 5.04
CA GLN A 118 9.78 -1.32 6.18
C GLN A 118 9.39 -0.60 7.47
N VAL A 119 9.29 0.74 7.43
CA VAL A 119 8.90 1.55 8.59
C VAL A 119 7.51 1.15 9.08
N VAL A 120 6.54 1.06 8.17
CA VAL A 120 5.17 0.69 8.53
C VAL A 120 5.08 -0.72 9.10
N ALA A 121 5.77 -1.70 8.49
CA ALA A 121 5.80 -3.06 9.04
C ALA A 121 6.39 -3.09 10.44
N HIS A 122 7.52 -2.42 10.66
CA HIS A 122 8.15 -2.35 11.98
C HIS A 122 7.22 -1.74 13.02
N MET A 123 6.60 -0.60 12.69
CA MET A 123 5.69 0.12 13.59
C MET A 123 4.43 -0.70 13.95
N HIS A 124 4.00 -1.61 13.07
CA HIS A 124 2.87 -2.51 13.32
C HIS A 124 3.28 -3.89 13.87
N GLY A 125 4.59 -4.13 14.08
CA GLY A 125 5.14 -5.41 14.53
C GLY A 125 4.93 -6.55 13.54
N LEU A 126 5.04 -6.27 12.24
CA LEU A 126 4.81 -7.22 11.15
C LEU A 126 6.10 -7.82 10.57
N ASP A 127 7.27 -7.26 10.93
CA ASP A 127 8.61 -7.61 10.44
C ASP A 127 9.27 -8.78 11.16
N GLY A 128 8.55 -9.44 12.06
CA GLY A 128 9.06 -10.60 12.81
C GLY A 128 10.13 -10.23 13.85
N SER A 129 10.38 -8.94 14.10
CA SER A 129 11.20 -8.48 15.22
C SER A 129 10.36 -8.50 16.51
N ALA A 130 10.24 -9.70 17.09
CA ALA A 130 9.73 -9.92 18.44
C ALA A 130 10.89 -9.91 19.46
#